data_AF-A0A366IB73-F1
#
_entry.id   AF-A0A366IB73-F1
#
_cell.length_a   1.000
_cell.length_b   1.000
_cell.length_c   1.000
_cell.angle_alpha   90.00
_cell.angle_beta   90.00
_cell.angle_gamma   90.00
#
_symmetry.space_group_name_H-M   'P 1'
#
loop_
_entity.id
_entity.type
_entity.pdbx_description
1 polymer ?
#
loop_
_entity_poly.entity_id
_entity_poly.type
_entity_poly.pdbx_seq_one_letter_code
_entity_poly.pdbx_strand_id
1 'polypeptide(L)' 'MTNNLMDTHHYQQLIDIFDACFSGDYNTRLIKGDDEPVYLPADEQTPYHRIVFAHGFYASAA' A
#
# COMPACT_ATOMS: atom_id res chain seq x y z
N MET A 1 19.88 2.32 27.88
CA MET A 1 18.49 2.18 27.41
C MET A 1 18.52 1.96 25.91
N THR A 2 18.91 0.77 25.46
CA THR A 2 18.93 0.41 24.04
C THR A 2 17.56 -0.13 23.67
N ASN A 3 16.74 0.69 23.03
CA ASN A 3 15.49 0.22 22.41
C ASN A 3 15.86 -0.74 21.29
N ASN A 4 15.79 -2.03 21.59
CA ASN A 4 15.72 -3.09 20.61
C ASN A 4 14.29 -3.07 20.04
N LEU A 5 14.01 -2.09 19.18
CA LEU A 5 12.77 -2.06 18.40
C LEU A 5 12.97 -3.09 17.30
N MET A 6 12.47 -4.30 17.54
CA MET A 6 12.28 -5.31 16.50
C MET A 6 11.71 -4.62 15.26
N ASP A 7 12.43 -4.68 14.13
CA ASP A 7 11.97 -4.25 12.81
C ASP A 7 10.67 -4.99 12.48
N THR A 8 9.56 -4.41 12.92
CA THR A 8 8.25 -5.02 12.75
C THR A 8 7.80 -4.53 11.38
N HIS A 9 8.09 -5.34 10.35
CA HIS A 9 7.70 -5.09 8.98
C HIS A 9 6.17 -5.07 8.86
N HIS A 10 5.58 -3.89 9.06
CA HIS A 10 4.15 -3.67 8.92
C HIS A 10 3.86 -3.20 7.50
N TYR A 11 2.87 -3.82 6.85
CA TYR A 11 2.42 -3.44 5.52
C TYR A 11 2.04 -1.94 5.41
N GLN A 12 1.69 -1.30 6.52
CA GLN A 12 1.41 0.14 6.56
C GLN A 12 2.62 0.96 6.08
N GLN A 13 3.84 0.52 6.40
CA GLN A 13 5.05 1.18 5.92
C GLN A 13 5.17 1.11 4.39
N LEU A 14 4.73 0.01 3.76
CA LEU A 14 4.70 -0.10 2.30
C LEU A 14 3.66 0.84 1.70
N ILE A 15 2.50 0.99 2.32
CA ILE A 15 1.48 1.96 1.89
C ILE A 15 2.03 3.37 1.95
N ASP A 16 2.63 3.77 3.08
CA ASP A 16 3.12 5.12 3.28
C ASP A 16 4.26 5.48 2.30
N ILE A 17 5.18 4.54 2.06
CA ILE A 17 6.28 4.72 1.09
C ILE A 17 5.73 4.77 -0.33
N PHE A 18 4.81 3.87 -0.70
CA PHE A 18 4.22 3.85 -2.03
C PHE A 18 3.47 5.15 -2.32
N ASP A 19 2.60 5.59 -1.42
CA ASP A 19 1.81 6.80 -1.61
C ASP A 19 2.73 8.04 -1.70
N ALA A 20 3.81 8.10 -0.92
CA ALA A 20 4.79 9.18 -1.01
C ALA A 20 5.51 9.23 -2.38
N CYS A 21 5.75 8.07 -3.00
CA CYS A 21 6.42 7.98 -4.30
C CYS A 21 5.48 8.17 -5.50
N PHE A 22 4.23 7.70 -5.41
CA PHE A 22 3.41 7.50 -6.61
C PHE A 22 2.08 8.26 -6.61
N SER A 23 1.61 8.78 -5.46
CA SER A 23 0.31 9.45 -5.42
C SER A 23 0.32 10.80 -6.13
N GLY A 24 1.44 11.53 -6.13
CA GLY A 24 1.58 12.82 -6.80
C GLY A 24 1.70 12.70 -8.32
N ASP A 25 2.72 11.98 -8.78
CA ASP A 25 3.07 11.91 -10.20
C ASP A 25 2.16 10.97 -11.02
N TYR A 26 1.63 9.92 -10.37
CA TYR A 26 0.90 8.84 -11.05
C TYR A 26 -0.55 8.71 -10.57
N ASN A 27 -1.00 9.58 -9.65
CA ASN A 27 -2.34 9.50 -9.05
C ASN A 27 -2.72 8.06 -8.60
N THR A 28 -1.74 7.32 -8.08
CA THR A 28 -1.89 5.90 -7.72
C THR A 28 -1.56 5.67 -6.26
N ARG A 29 -2.36 4.85 -5.58
CA ARG A 29 -2.21 4.52 -4.15
C ARG A 29 -2.21 3.02 -3.92
N LEU A 30 -1.55 2.59 -2.84
CA LEU A 30 -1.53 1.20 -2.40
C LEU A 30 -2.58 0.95 -1.32
N ILE A 31 -3.48 0.00 -1.56
CA ILE A 31 -4.63 -0.27 -0.68
C ILE A 31 -4.55 -1.71 -0.17
N LYS A 32 -4.72 -1.90 1.14
CA LYS A 32 -4.91 -3.25 1.69
C LYS A 32 -6.27 -3.79 1.26
N GLY A 33 -6.26 -4.91 0.54
CA GLY A 33 -7.43 -5.74 0.29
C GLY A 33 -7.39 -7.02 1.11
N ASP A 34 -8.43 -7.83 0.93
CA ASP A 34 -8.60 -9.09 1.63
C ASP A 34 -8.10 -10.26 0.76
N ASP A 35 -8.77 -10.56 -0.36
CA ASP A 35 -8.61 -11.85 -1.05
C ASP A 35 -7.63 -11.86 -2.24
N GLU A 36 -7.89 -11.10 -3.31
CA GLU A 36 -7.09 -11.13 -4.55
C GLU A 36 -6.44 -9.76 -4.85
N PRO A 37 -5.19 -9.76 -5.38
CA PRO A 37 -4.58 -8.53 -5.84
C PRO A 37 -5.31 -8.01 -7.10
N VAL A 38 -5.64 -6.73 -7.12
CA VAL A 38 -6.38 -6.12 -8.24
C VAL A 38 -5.93 -4.68 -8.49
N TYR A 39 -5.91 -4.28 -9.76
CA TYR A 39 -5.80 -2.89 -10.14
C TYR A 39 -7.18 -2.31 -10.43
N LEU A 40 -7.53 -1.21 -9.75
CA LEU A 40 -8.76 -0.47 -10.00
C LEU A 40 -8.40 0.94 -10.49
N PRO A 41 -8.83 1.36 -11.69
CA PRO A 41 -8.58 2.71 -12.16
C PRO A 41 -9.32 3.75 -11.30
N ALA A 42 -8.89 5.00 -11.40
CA ALA A 42 -9.64 6.14 -10.87
C ALA A 42 -11.02 6.19 -11.53
N ASP A 43 -12.03 6.54 -10.74
CA ASP A 43 -13.42 6.68 -11.16
C ASP A 43 -14.08 7.84 -10.40
N GLU A 44 -15.37 8.07 -10.64
CA GLU A 44 -16.13 9.17 -10.01
C GLU A 44 -16.24 9.04 -8.48
N GLN A 45 -16.16 7.83 -7.95
CA GLN A 45 -16.27 7.56 -6.51
C GLN A 45 -14.90 7.65 -5.84
N THR A 46 -13.85 7.23 -6.55
CA THR A 46 -12.47 7.23 -6.07
C THR A 46 -11.55 7.90 -7.12
N PRO A 47 -11.18 9.17 -6.92
CA PRO A 47 -10.45 9.96 -7.92
C PRO A 47 -8.93 9.64 -7.99
N TYR A 48 -8.54 8.40 -7.68
CA TYR A 48 -7.17 7.89 -7.78
C TYR A 48 -7.17 6.40 -8.14
N HIS A 49 -6.12 5.98 -8.85
CA HIS A 49 -5.89 4.57 -9.17
C HIS A 49 -5.50 3.81 -7.90
N ARG A 50 -5.92 2.56 -7.80
CA ARG A 50 -5.67 1.70 -6.64
C ARG A 50 -4.97 0.44 -7.09
N ILE A 51 -3.84 0.15 -6.46
CA ILE A 51 -3.25 -1.19 -6.45
C ILE A 51 -3.68 -1.80 -5.13
N VAL A 52 -4.54 -2.81 -5.19
CA VAL A 52 -5.04 -3.53 -4.03
C VAL A 52 -4.19 -4.78 -3.84
N PHE A 53 -3.61 -4.97 -2.66
CA PHE A 53 -2.81 -6.15 -2.33
C PHE A 53 -3.53 -7.04 -1.30
N ALA A 54 -3.37 -8.36 -1.42
CA ALA A 54 -4.10 -9.33 -0.60
C ALA A 54 -3.49 -9.52 0.80
N HIS A 55 -4.34 -9.87 1.77
CA HIS A 55 -4.00 -10.39 3.09
C HIS A 55 -3.07 -9.55 4.00
N GLY A 56 -2.77 -8.29 3.66
CA GLY A 56 -2.00 -7.42 4.57
C GLY A 56 -0.57 -7.92 4.84
N PHE A 57 0.00 -8.77 3.99
CA PHE A 57 1.32 -9.37 4.24
C PHE A 57 2.42 -8.56 3.55
N TYR A 58 3.51 -8.23 4.24
CA TYR A 58 4.62 -7.47 3.65
C TYR A 58 5.16 -8.12 2.35
N ALA A 59 5.21 -9.46 2.29
CA ALA A 59 5.65 -10.21 1.11
C ALA A 59 4.67 -10.17 -0.08
N SER A 60 3.41 -9.76 0.13
CA SER A 60 2.42 -9.65 -0.95
C SER A 60 2.54 -8.35 -1.75
N ALA A 61 3.30 -7.38 -1.24
CA ALA A 61 3.54 -6.09 -1.87
C ALA A 61 5.04 -5.86 -2.20
N ALA A 62 5.90 -6.86 -1.97
CA ALA A 62 7.33 -6.85 -2.27
C ALA A 62 7.65 -7.41 -3.66
#